data_AF-A0A414H6R3-F1
#
_entry.id   AF-A0A414H6R3-F1
#
_cell.length_a   1.000
_cell.length_b   1.000
_cell.length_c   1.000
_cell.angle_alpha   90.00
_cell.angle_beta   90.00
_cell.angle_gamma   90.00
#
_symmetry.space_group_name_H-M   'P 1'
#
loop_
_entity.id
_entity.type
_entity.pdbx_description
1 polymer ?
#
loop_
_entity_poly.entity_id
_entity_poly.type
_entity_poly.pdbx_seq_one_letter_code
_entity_poly.pdbx_strand_id
1 'polypeptide(L)'
;MLENLKLAKRVEVLENTLSAGKEVLTLEEAARFMGVTKSSLYKMTHEQTIPYYKPNGKMVYFEKAELLTWIRRNAIASKAQVSEEANRILKNLSVK
;
A
#
# COMPACT_ATOMS: atom_id res chain seq x y z
N MET A 1 9.41 -36.09 9.98
CA MET A 1 8.50 -35.31 9.08
C MET A 1 7.73 -34.21 9.82
N LEU A 2 7.05 -34.48 10.94
CA LEU A 2 6.28 -33.47 11.69
C LEU A 2 7.12 -32.32 12.27
N GLU A 3 8.35 -32.58 12.69
CA GLU A 3 9.24 -31.58 13.28
C GLU A 3 9.75 -30.56 12.24
N ASN A 4 10.12 -31.01 11.04
CA ASN A 4 10.48 -30.13 9.93
C ASN A 4 9.32 -29.22 9.51
N LEU A 5 8.08 -29.71 9.54
CA LEU A 5 6.91 -28.88 9.25
C LEU A 5 6.70 -27.78 10.29
N LYS A 6 6.90 -28.09 11.58
CA LYS A 6 6.84 -27.10 12.67
C LYS A 6 7.94 -26.05 12.54
N LEU A 7 9.15 -26.47 12.18
CA LEU A 7 10.28 -25.56 11.97
C LEU A 7 10.04 -24.62 10.76
N ALA A 8 9.59 -25.16 9.63
CA ALA A 8 9.27 -24.37 8.44
C ALA A 8 8.24 -23.27 8.75
N LYS A 9 7.18 -23.61 9.50
CA LYS A 9 6.16 -22.65 9.91
C LYS A 9 6.72 -21.55 10.83
N ARG A 10 7.66 -21.88 11.72
CA ARG A 10 8.31 -20.87 12.58
C ARG A 10 9.20 -19.93 11.76
N VAL A 11 9.93 -20.45 10.77
CA VAL A 11 10.74 -19.64 9.86
C VAL A 11 9.86 -18.69 9.07
N GLU A 12 8.76 -19.17 8.49
CA GLU A 12 7.80 -18.34 7.75
C GLU A 12 7.24 -17.20 8.61
N VAL A 13 6.87 -17.47 9.86
CA VAL A 13 6.40 -16.43 10.79
C VAL A 13 7.48 -15.39 11.09
N LEU A 14 8.74 -15.81 11.23
CA LEU A 14 9.86 -14.89 11.46
C LEU A 14 10.13 -14.01 10.24
N GLU A 15 10.15 -14.58 9.05
CA GLU A 15 10.32 -13.84 7.79
C GLU A 15 9.21 -12.81 7.58
N ASN A 16 7.96 -13.18 7.88
CA ASN A 16 6.82 -12.27 7.82
C ASN A 16 6.92 -11.14 8.85
N THR A 17 7.35 -11.45 10.08
CA THR A 17 7.52 -10.45 11.14
C THR A 17 8.61 -9.44 10.77
N LEU A 18 9.75 -9.93 10.27
CA LEU A 18 10.84 -9.07 9.82
C LEU A 18 10.42 -8.19 8.63
N SER A 19 9.71 -8.78 7.66
CA SER A 19 9.19 -8.04 6.50
C SER A 19 8.16 -6.98 6.89
N ALA A 20 7.34 -7.24 7.92
CA ALA A 20 6.36 -6.29 8.43
C ALA A 20 7.00 -5.05 9.06
N GLY A 21 8.17 -5.20 9.69
CA GLY A 21 8.91 -4.11 10.35
C GLY A 21 9.74 -3.23 9.41
N LYS A 22 9.89 -3.59 8.13
CA LYS A 22 10.61 -2.73 7.18
C LYS A 22 9.81 -1.47 6.84
N GLU A 23 10.46 -0.32 6.98
CA GLU A 23 9.94 0.99 6.57
C GLU A 23 10.23 1.25 5.08
N VAL A 24 11.44 0.91 4.62
CA VAL A 24 11.85 1.03 3.22
C VAL A 24 11.77 -0.32 2.51
N LEU A 25 11.08 -0.33 1.37
CA LEU A 25 10.85 -1.53 0.55
C LEU A 25 11.61 -1.44 -0.78
N THR A 26 12.16 -2.55 -1.22
CA THR A 26 12.60 -2.74 -2.61
C THR A 26 11.42 -2.85 -3.57
N LEU A 27 11.65 -2.78 -4.89
CA LEU A 27 10.61 -3.01 -5.90
C LEU A 27 9.83 -4.32 -5.68
N GLU A 28 10.50 -5.40 -5.31
CA GLU A 28 9.84 -6.69 -5.10
C GLU A 28 9.00 -6.73 -3.83
N GLU A 29 9.48 -6.11 -2.75
CA GLU A 29 8.72 -6.00 -1.50
C GLU A 29 7.54 -5.05 -1.66
N ALA A 30 7.71 -3.91 -2.33
CA ALA A 30 6.65 -2.95 -2.62
C ALA A 30 5.56 -3.56 -3.52
N ALA A 31 5.94 -4.30 -4.56
CA ALA A 31 4.97 -4.99 -5.42
C ALA A 31 4.13 -5.99 -4.63
N ARG A 32 4.77 -6.79 -3.76
CA ARG A 32 4.08 -7.72 -2.84
C ARG A 32 3.18 -6.98 -1.84
N PHE A 33 3.67 -5.89 -1.25
CA PHE A 33 2.93 -5.08 -0.29
C PHE A 33 1.67 -4.45 -0.89
N MET A 34 1.76 -3.94 -2.13
CA MET A 34 0.65 -3.33 -2.84
C MET A 34 -0.28 -4.35 -3.52
N GLY A 35 0.11 -5.62 -3.61
CA GLY A 35 -0.64 -6.65 -4.33
C GLY A 35 -0.64 -6.46 -5.85
N VAL A 36 0.44 -5.89 -6.42
CA VAL A 36 0.60 -5.66 -7.86
C VAL A 36 1.80 -6.43 -8.42
N THR A 37 1.88 -6.56 -9.74
CA THR A 37 3.05 -7.19 -10.38
C THR A 37 4.26 -6.25 -10.37
N LYS A 38 5.48 -6.82 -10.34
CA LYS A 38 6.73 -6.04 -10.43
C LYS A 38 6.79 -5.17 -11.68
N SER A 39 6.30 -5.67 -12.82
CA SER A 39 6.26 -4.93 -14.08
C SER A 39 5.28 -3.75 -14.03
N SER A 40 4.12 -3.93 -13.40
CA SER A 40 3.15 -2.85 -13.19
C SER A 40 3.73 -1.75 -12.30
N LEU A 41 4.33 -2.12 -11.17
CA LEU A 41 4.97 -1.15 -10.29
C LEU A 41 6.16 -0.46 -10.97
N TYR A 42 6.98 -1.20 -11.73
CA TYR A 42 8.08 -0.61 -12.50
C TYR A 42 7.58 0.39 -13.53
N LYS A 43 6.48 0.09 -14.24
CA LYS A 43 5.83 1.02 -15.16
C LYS A 43 5.41 2.30 -14.43
N MET A 44 4.80 2.20 -13.25
CA MET A 44 4.43 3.37 -12.44
C MET A 44 5.66 4.22 -12.04
N THR A 45 6.80 3.60 -11.75
CA THR A 45 8.05 4.35 -11.46
C THR A 45 8.59 5.06 -12.70
N HIS A 46 8.53 4.40 -13.85
CA HIS A 46 8.98 4.98 -15.13
C HIS A 46 8.09 6.15 -15.55
N GLU A 47 6.77 6.03 -15.37
CA GLU A 47 5.79 7.09 -15.63
C GLU A 47 5.72 8.14 -14.52
N GLN A 48 6.49 7.98 -13.44
CA GLN A 48 6.51 8.87 -12.27
C GLN A 48 5.12 9.09 -11.63
N THR A 49 4.24 8.07 -11.69
CA THR A 49 2.88 8.15 -11.14
C THR A 49 2.80 7.72 -9.68
N ILE A 50 3.88 7.13 -9.16
CA ILE A 50 4.03 6.71 -7.76
C ILE A 50 5.31 7.31 -7.15
N PRO A 51 5.32 7.72 -5.87
CA PRO A 51 6.54 8.13 -5.17
C PRO A 51 7.55 7.00 -5.09
N TYR A 52 8.83 7.31 -5.34
CA TYR A 52 9.94 6.36 -5.20
C TYR A 52 11.26 7.10 -4.99
N TYR A 53 12.25 6.37 -4.49
CA TYR A 53 13.62 6.85 -4.26
C TYR A 53 14.61 6.05 -5.12
N LYS A 54 15.63 6.74 -5.65
CA LYS A 54 16.66 6.14 -6.51
C LYS A 54 18.06 6.66 -6.18
N PRO A 55 18.57 6.44 -4.94
CA PRO A 55 19.76 7.12 -4.41
C PRO A 55 21.02 6.93 -5.27
N ASN A 56 21.19 5.74 -5.84
CA ASN A 56 22.37 5.39 -6.65
C ASN A 56 22.03 5.17 -8.14
N GLY A 57 20.89 5.65 -8.61
CA GLY A 57 20.50 5.55 -10.03
C GLY A 57 20.18 4.14 -10.57
N LYS A 58 20.50 3.06 -9.85
CA LYS A 58 20.28 1.66 -10.27
C LYS A 58 19.09 0.99 -9.58
N MET A 59 19.00 1.11 -8.25
CA MET A 59 17.95 0.48 -7.45
C MET A 59 16.85 1.47 -7.11
N VAL A 60 15.60 0.99 -7.11
CA VAL A 60 14.41 1.73 -6.73
C VAL A 60 13.93 1.24 -5.36
N TYR A 61 13.63 2.21 -4.50
CA TYR A 61 13.12 2.00 -3.15
C TYR A 61 11.84 2.79 -2.92
N PHE A 62 11.05 2.36 -1.95
CA PHE A 62 9.76 2.95 -1.61
C PHE A 62 9.63 3.06 -0.10
N GLU A 63 9.16 4.21 0.38
CA GLU A 63 8.78 4.37 1.78
C GLU A 63 7.38 3.77 1.98
N LYS A 64 7.23 2.85 2.95
CA LYS A 64 5.98 2.12 3.17
C LYS A 64 4.84 3.06 3.58
N ALA A 65 5.15 4.11 4.34
CA ALA A 65 4.17 5.13 4.71
C ALA A 65 3.66 5.95 3.50
N GLU A 66 4.54 6.27 2.56
CA GLU A 66 4.16 6.96 1.31
C GLU A 66 3.32 6.05 0.41
N LEU A 67 3.67 4.77 0.30
CA LEU A 67 2.85 3.80 -0.43
C LEU A 67 1.43 3.70 0.15
N LEU A 68 1.29 3.62 1.47
CA LEU A 68 -0.01 3.62 2.14
C LEU A 68 -0.82 4.88 1.83
N THR A 69 -0.16 6.03 1.87
CA THR A 69 -0.80 7.32 1.54
C THR A 69 -1.24 7.35 0.08
N TRP A 70 -0.39 6.87 -0.83
CA TRP A 70 -0.67 6.80 -2.26
C TRP A 70 -1.87 5.88 -2.55
N ILE A 71 -1.93 4.69 -1.94
CA ILE A 71 -3.07 3.76 -2.08
C ILE A 71 -4.38 4.42 -1.63
N ARG A 72 -4.33 5.23 -0.58
CA ARG A 72 -5.52 5.90 -0.01
C ARG A 72 -5.95 7.17 -0.74
N ARG A 73 -5.14 7.68 -1.69
CA ARG A 73 -5.32 9.01 -2.29
C ARG A 73 -6.66 9.20 -2.99
N ASN A 74 -7.14 8.18 -3.71
CA ASN A 74 -8.34 8.27 -4.53
C ASN A 74 -9.47 7.41 -3.94
N ALA A 75 -9.76 7.59 -2.65
CA ALA A 75 -10.88 6.91 -2.00
C ALA A 75 -12.21 7.29 -2.68
N ILE A 76 -12.96 6.28 -3.14
CA ILE A 76 -14.30 6.47 -3.70
C ILE A 76 -15.29 6.37 -2.54
N ALA A 77 -16.07 7.43 -2.31
CA ALA A 77 -17.09 7.43 -1.28
C ALA A 77 -18.16 6.35 -1.56
N SER A 78 -18.56 5.64 -0.51
CA SER A 78 -19.67 4.70 -0.60
C SER A 78 -20.99 5.43 -0.85
N LYS A 79 -21.98 4.73 -1.41
CA LYS A 79 -23.33 5.29 -1.63
C LYS A 79 -23.95 5.86 -0.35
N ALA A 80 -23.69 5.21 0.80
CA ALA A 80 -24.14 5.69 2.10
C ALA A 80 -23.49 7.02 2.48
N GLN A 81 -22.17 7.14 2.35
CA GLN A 81 -21.44 8.38 2.63
C GLN A 81 -21.88 9.52 1.70
N VAL A 82 -22.13 9.23 0.42
CA VAL A 82 -22.65 10.22 -0.54
C VAL A 82 -24.05 10.69 -0.13
N SER A 83 -24.94 9.77 0.27
CA SER A 83 -26.30 10.10 0.73
C SER A 83 -26.29 10.93 2.03
N GLU A 84 -25.44 10.54 2.98
CA GLU A 84 -25.28 11.26 4.25
C GLU A 84 -24.75 12.69 4.04
N GLU A 85 -23.74 12.86 3.19
CA GLU A 85 -23.22 14.17 2.82
C GLU A 85 -24.29 15.03 2.13
N ALA A 86 -25.08 14.44 1.21
CA ALA A 86 -26.19 15.13 0.56
C ALA A 86 -27.23 15.61 1.58
N ASN A 87 -27.63 14.76 2.53
CA ASN A 87 -28.56 15.12 3.60
C ASN A 87 -28.00 16.22 4.51
N ARG A 88 -26.69 16.18 4.82
CA ARG A 88 -26.02 17.23 5.60
C ARG A 88 -26.09 18.58 4.89
N ILE A 89 -25.81 18.60 3.59
CA ILE A 89 -25.88 19.81 2.75
C ILE A 89 -27.32 20.35 2.76
N LEU A 90 -28.33 19.52 2.48
CA LEU A 90 -29.74 19.92 2.49
C LEU A 90 -30.18 20.53 3.83
N LYS A 91 -29.76 19.92 4.95
CA LYS A 91 -30.06 20.44 6.29
C LYS A 91 -29.46 21.82 6.52
N ASN A 92 -28.21 22.04 6.12
CA ASN A 92 -27.54 23.34 6.26
C ASN A 92 -28.20 24.44 5.40
N LEU A 93 -28.73 24.07 4.23
CA LEU A 93 -29.49 24.97 3.36
C LEU A 93 -30.87 25.31 3.92
N SER A 94 -31.54 24.36 4.58
CA SER A 94 -32.88 24.55 5.17
C SER A 94 -32.89 25.34 6.48
N VAL A 95 -31.72 25.62 7.06
CA VAL A 95 -31.57 26.38 8.33
C VAL A 95 -31.20 27.86 8.06
N LYS A 96 -31.00 28.24 6.79
CA LYS A 96 -30.91 29.65 6.34
C LYS A 96 -32.25 30.12 5.82
#